data_AF-A0A957A228-F1
#
_entry.id   AF-A0A957A228-F1
#
_cell.length_a   1.000
_cell.length_b   1.000
_cell.length_c   1.000
_cell.angle_alpha   90.00
_cell.angle_beta   90.00
_cell.angle_gamma   90.00
#
_symmetry.space_group_name_H-M   'P 1'
#
loop_
_entity.id
_entity.type
_entity.pdbx_description
1 polymer ?
#
loop_
_entity_poly.entity_id
_entity_poly.type
_entity_poly.pdbx_seq_one_letter_code
_entity_poly.pdbx_strand_id
1 'polypeptide(L)' 'MDVENAGLQKSSLRQQFESERRRAAFFAFLPATGAGIIASDTWISPWLGVPGGLLVGGLAYLLVYGYETMMWRREHGR' A
#
# COMPACT_ATOMS: atom_id res chain seq x y z
N MET A 1 -26.08 -11.09 -24.28
CA MET A 1 -24.99 -10.12 -24.48
C MET A 1 -24.70 -9.31 -23.21
N ASP A 2 -25.61 -9.24 -22.23
CA ASP A 2 -25.39 -8.45 -20.99
C ASP A 2 -24.51 -9.14 -19.94
N VAL A 3 -24.54 -10.47 -19.87
CA VAL A 3 -23.79 -11.25 -18.86
C VAL A 3 -22.27 -11.23 -19.12
N GLU A 4 -21.89 -11.22 -20.40
CA GLU A 4 -20.49 -11.15 -20.84
C GLU A 4 -19.90 -9.75 -20.55
N ASN A 5 -20.66 -8.69 -20.84
CA ASN A 5 -20.27 -7.32 -20.51
C ASN A 5 -20.12 -7.08 -19.00
N ALA A 6 -21.02 -7.64 -18.18
CA ALA A 6 -20.92 -7.54 -16.72
C ALA A 6 -19.66 -8.23 -16.16
N GLY A 7 -19.28 -9.38 -16.73
CA GLY A 7 -18.05 -10.08 -16.36
C GLY A 7 -16.78 -9.30 -16.71
N LEU A 8 -16.74 -8.71 -17.92
CA LEU A 8 -15.63 -7.88 -18.38
C LEU A 8 -15.49 -6.61 -17.53
N GLN A 9 -16.59 -5.94 -17.19
CA GLN A 9 -16.58 -4.73 -16.36
C GLN A 9 -16.13 -5.00 -14.92
N LYS A 10 -16.52 -6.13 -14.32
CA LYS A 10 -16.04 -6.54 -13.00
C LYS A 10 -14.53 -6.86 -13.01
N SER A 11 -14.03 -7.41 -14.11
CA SER A 11 -12.60 -7.71 -14.27
C SER A 11 -11.74 -6.44 -14.43
N SER A 12 -12.22 -5.43 -15.16
CA SER A 12 -11.50 -4.18 -15.36
C SER A 12 -11.46 -3.31 -14.09
N LEU A 13 -12.57 -3.25 -13.34
CA LEU A 13 -12.63 -2.58 -12.04
C LEU A 13 -11.63 -3.17 -11.04
N ARG A 14 -11.51 -4.49 -11.01
CA ARG A 14 -10.54 -5.16 -10.14
C ARG A 14 -9.10 -4.83 -10.51
N GLN A 15 -8.76 -4.78 -11.80
CA GLN A 15 -7.41 -4.42 -12.24
C GLN A 15 -7.06 -2.98 -11.90
N GLN A 16 -8.01 -2.05 -12.10
CA GLN A 16 -7.83 -0.65 -11.71
C GLN A 16 -7.58 -0.51 -10.21
N PHE A 17 -8.44 -1.12 -9.39
CA PHE A 17 -8.25 -1.15 -7.94
C PHE A 17 -6.89 -1.74 -7.52
N GLU A 18 -6.46 -2.85 -8.12
CA GLU A 18 -5.16 -3.45 -7.79
C GLU A 18 -3.99 -2.52 -8.10
N SER A 19 -4.06 -1.76 -9.20
CA SER A 19 -3.05 -0.79 -9.60
C SER A 19 -3.04 0.45 -8.69
N GLU A 20 -4.22 1.00 -8.37
CA GLU A 20 -4.37 2.14 -7.48
C GLU A 20 -3.91 1.80 -6.07
N ARG A 21 -4.26 0.62 -5.57
CA ARG A 21 -3.83 0.16 -4.24
C ARG A 21 -2.33 0.01 -4.11
N ARG A 22 -1.68 -0.58 -5.11
CA ARG A 22 -0.21 -0.69 -5.11
C ARG A 22 0.43 0.69 -5.16
N ARG A 23 -0.13 1.60 -5.96
CA ARG A 23 0.35 2.98 -6.09
C ARG A 23 0.18 3.77 -4.79
N ALA A 24 -0.96 3.67 -4.14
CA ALA A 24 -1.23 4.30 -2.84
C ALA A 24 -0.29 3.76 -1.75
N ALA A 25 -0.15 2.44 -1.65
CA ALA A 25 0.78 1.81 -0.69
C ALA A 25 2.23 2.23 -0.96
N PHE A 26 2.65 2.33 -2.22
CA PHE A 26 3.98 2.81 -2.59
C PHE A 26 4.19 4.29 -2.24
N PHE A 27 3.19 5.14 -2.44
CA PHE A 27 3.26 6.56 -2.05
C PHE A 27 3.21 6.77 -0.54
N ALA A 28 2.64 5.84 0.23
CA ALA A 28 2.75 5.85 1.68
C ALA A 28 4.13 5.37 2.15
N PHE A 29 4.70 4.38 1.46
CA PHE A 29 6.03 3.83 1.76
C PHE A 29 7.14 4.89 1.66
N LEU A 30 7.19 5.68 0.59
CA LEU A 30 8.28 6.64 0.34
C LEU A 30 8.49 7.67 1.46
N PRO A 31 7.49 8.49 1.85
CA PRO A 31 7.67 9.47 2.92
C PRO A 31 7.87 8.81 4.29
N ALA A 32 7.21 7.68 4.56
CA ALA A 32 7.38 6.93 5.80
C ALA A 32 8.80 6.37 5.92
N THR A 33 9.37 5.87 4.81
CA THR A 33 10.77 5.43 4.75
C THR A 33 11.70 6.59 5.04
N GLY A 34 11.53 7.72 4.35
CA GLY A 34 12.36 8.91 4.58
C GLY A 34 12.31 9.38 6.03
N ALA A 35 11.13 9.47 6.61
CA ALA A 35 10.95 9.81 8.03
C ALA A 35 11.62 8.79 8.96
N GLY A 36 11.48 7.49 8.67
CA GLY A 36 12.10 6.42 9.44
C GLY A 36 13.62 6.43 9.37
N ILE A 37 14.20 6.78 8.22
CA ILE A 37 15.66 6.95 8.07
C ILE A 37 16.13 8.06 8.99
N ILE A 38 15.53 9.25 8.87
CA ILE A 38 15.93 10.42 9.66
C ILE A 38 15.77 10.13 11.15
N ALA A 39 14.65 9.57 11.57
CA ALA A 39 14.39 9.26 12.97
C ALA A 39 15.38 8.24 13.53
N SER A 40 15.67 7.17 12.79
CA SER A 40 16.56 6.10 13.27
C SER A 40 18.03 6.53 13.28
N ASP A 41 18.45 7.27 12.25
CA ASP A 41 19.79 7.87 12.15
C ASP A 41 20.05 8.87 13.29
N THR A 42 19.05 9.72 13.58
CA THR A 42 19.18 10.80 14.57
C THR A 42 19.10 10.30 16.02
N TRP A 43 18.16 9.40 16.32
CA TRP A 43 17.79 9.09 17.72
C TRP A 43 18.22 7.71 18.20
N ILE A 44 18.58 6.78 17.30
CA ILE A 44 18.95 5.41 17.69
C ILE A 44 20.43 5.16 17.41
N SER A 45 20.83 5.19 16.13
CA SER A 45 22.21 4.99 15.71
C SER A 45 22.34 5.35 14.22
N PRO A 46 23.45 5.98 13.80
CA PRO A 46 23.66 6.32 12.39
C PRO A 46 23.63 5.10 11.45
N TRP A 47 24.06 3.93 11.93
CA TRP A 47 24.05 2.69 11.14
C TRP A 47 22.64 2.10 10.95
N LEU A 48 21.67 2.57 11.72
CA LEU A 48 20.28 2.10 11.71
C LEU A 48 19.33 2.99 10.91
N GLY A 49 19.82 4.07 10.30
CA GLY A 49 19.02 4.93 9.41
C GLY A 49 18.30 4.11 8.32
N VAL A 50 19.05 3.48 7.41
CA VAL A 50 18.46 2.71 6.30
C VAL A 50 17.58 1.54 6.80
N PRO A 51 18.04 0.67 7.73
CA PRO A 51 17.20 -0.40 8.27
C PRO A 51 15.90 0.10 8.92
N GLY A 52 15.98 1.14 9.74
CA GLY A 52 14.82 1.72 10.42
C GLY A 52 13.84 2.38 9.45
N GLY A 53 14.36 3.06 8.43
CA GLY A 53 13.59 3.54 7.29
C GLY A 53 12.78 2.46 6.60
N LEU A 54 13.42 1.36 6.22
CA LEU A 54 12.75 0.26 5.53
C LEU A 54 11.68 -0.41 6.40
N LEU A 55 11.91 -0.52 7.72
CA LEU A 55 10.91 -1.04 8.65
C LEU A 55 9.68 -0.13 8.75
N VAL A 56 9.88 1.18 8.94
CA VAL A 56 8.78 2.15 9.04
C VAL A 56 8.03 2.26 7.72
N GLY A 57 8.76 2.36 6.61
CA GLY A 57 8.17 2.36 5.27
C GLY A 57 7.38 1.10 4.98
N GLY A 58 7.95 -0.08 5.25
CA GLY A 58 7.29 -1.37 5.07
C GLY A 58 6.01 -1.50 5.90
N LEU A 59 6.03 -1.01 7.15
CA LEU A 59 4.85 -0.96 7.99
C LEU A 59 3.76 -0.06 7.39
N ALA A 60 4.12 1.14 6.92
CA ALA A 60 3.18 2.05 6.27
C ALA A 60 2.57 1.44 4.99
N TYR A 61 3.40 0.77 4.18
CA TYR A 61 2.94 0.04 3.00
C TYR A 61 1.90 -1.02 3.38
N LEU A 62 2.20 -1.86 4.37
CA LEU A 62 1.31 -2.93 4.83
C LEU A 62 0.00 -2.40 5.39
N LEU A 63 0.04 -1.29 6.14
CA LEU A 63 -1.17 -0.67 6.69
C LEU A 63 -2.08 -0.16 5.58
N VAL A 64 -1.55 0.59 4.61
CA VAL A 64 -2.35 1.12 3.49
C VAL A 64 -2.86 -0.01 2.60
N TYR A 65 -1.98 -0.94 2.23
CA TYR A 65 -2.35 -2.09 1.42
C TYR A 65 -3.43 -2.93 2.10
N GLY A 66 -3.28 -3.21 3.40
CA GLY A 66 -4.23 -3.98 4.20
C GLY A 66 -5.57 -3.25 4.35
N TYR A 67 -5.54 -1.95 4.63
CA TYR A 67 -6.73 -1.11 4.75
C TYR A 67 -7.55 -1.12 3.45
N GLU A 68 -6.93 -0.85 2.32
CA GLU A 68 -7.64 -0.85 1.03
C GLU A 68 -8.17 -2.23 0.66
N THR A 69 -7.38 -3.28 0.94
CA THR A 69 -7.83 -4.67 0.75
C THR A 69 -9.08 -4.97 1.59
N MET A 70 -9.12 -4.48 2.83
CA MET A 70 -10.25 -4.67 3.72
C MET A 70 -11.48 -3.89 3.24
N MET A 71 -11.31 -2.64 2.81
CA MET A 71 -12.39 -1.80 2.28
C MET A 71 -12.98 -2.41 1.01
N TRP A 72 -12.15 -2.87 0.07
CA TRP A 72 -12.62 -3.58 -1.12
C TRP A 72 -13.47 -4.81 -0.78
N ARG A 73 -13.03 -5.63 0.18
CA ARG A 73 -13.79 -6.80 0.64
C ARG A 73 -15.13 -6.43 1.28
N ARG A 74 -15.18 -5.29 1.99
CA ARG A 74 -16.42 -4.77 2.60
C ARG A 74 -17.41 -4.28 1.55
N GLU A 75 -16.93 -3.56 0.54
CA GLU A 75 -17.79 -2.95 -0.48
C GLU A 75 -18.22 -3.93 -1.59
N HIS A 76 -17.37 -4.91 -1.93
CA HIS A 76 -17.58 -5.77 -3.11
C HIS A 76 -17.91 -7.24 -2.78
N GLY A 77 -17.99 -7.60 -1.49
CA GLY A 77 -18.53 -8.89 -1.02
C GLY A 77 -17.76 -10.13 -1.52
N ARG A 78 -16.82 -10.60 -0.69
CA ARG A 78 -15.95 -11.80 -0.84
C ARG A 78 -15.20 -11.95 -2.16
#